data_AF-A0A3C0PMF9-F1
#
_entry.id   AF-A0A3C0PMF9-F1
#
_cell.length_a   1.000
_cell.length_b   1.000
_cell.length_c   1.000
_cell.angle_alpha   90.00
_cell.angle_beta   90.00
_cell.angle_gamma   90.00
#
_symmetry.space_group_name_H-M   'P 1'
#
loop_
_entity.id
_entity.type
_entity.pdbx_description
1 polymer ?
#
loop_
_entity_poly.entity_id
_entity_poly.type
_entity_poly.pdbx_seq_one_letter_code
_entity_poly.pdbx_strand_id
1 'polypeptide(L)'
;QIKDNLLSYSQGTHIKVNLVVGGLAIKAQINRLARGTDLLIATPGRLIDLIDRQAVDLSFTQFLVLDEADQMLDLGFIHALRRIAPLLAPERQTMLFSATMPKHMNELADTYLKNPQRVAVSRPGAVADKITQEVHFLAGTAKTDFLIEKLAEHRDDAAIVFARTKHGSERLMKALSKSGFETDSVHGNKSQGQRQRAIDGLRNGKIKVLVATDVAARGLDIPDVRFVYNYDLPNVSENYIHRIGRTARAGRDGRAIAFVAPDEMGELKDVEKVLKAEIPVASGRRWDLVPGVDTRKPKRKQPSGRSGPRRDDGSRGKKKLHGGRPGSKGASKFSGRKSSLASEPSDNIKPTLEGRWHPSNDSSSMQSPQPKPHKAQGSPANAPQAESNQRGKSSTKFNGKPKNRGGKPGGRPGQAKGKPNVGGNSKPRRPQT
;
A
#
# COMPACT_ATOMS: atom_id res chain seq x y z
N GLN A 1 -4.35 -9.46 7.38
CA GLN A 1 -3.46 -10.61 7.58
C GLN A 1 -2.87 -10.65 8.99
N ILE A 2 -1.78 -9.95 9.32
CA ILE A 2 -1.09 -10.07 10.64
C ILE A 2 -2.08 -9.97 11.82
N LYS A 3 -2.88 -8.91 11.87
CA LYS A 3 -3.90 -8.68 12.91
C LYS A 3 -4.95 -9.79 12.98
N ASP A 4 -5.32 -10.40 11.86
CA ASP A 4 -6.38 -11.41 11.80
C ASP A 4 -5.85 -12.78 12.26
N ASN A 5 -4.60 -13.11 11.91
CA ASN A 5 -3.89 -14.26 12.47
C ASN A 5 -3.69 -14.12 13.99
N LEU A 6 -3.24 -12.94 14.45
CA LEU A 6 -3.07 -12.68 15.89
C LEU A 6 -4.38 -12.76 16.66
N LEU A 7 -5.50 -12.32 16.10
CA LEU A 7 -6.83 -12.49 16.71
C LEU A 7 -7.25 -13.95 16.86
N SER A 8 -6.88 -14.81 15.90
CA SER A 8 -7.08 -16.26 15.99
C SER A 8 -6.25 -16.87 17.14
N TYR A 9 -4.98 -16.48 17.26
CA TYR A 9 -4.10 -16.96 18.33
C TYR A 9 -4.43 -16.39 19.71
N SER A 10 -4.98 -15.17 19.80
CA SER A 10 -5.38 -14.55 21.07
C SER A 10 -6.78 -14.95 21.54
N GLN A 11 -7.49 -15.82 20.81
CA GLN A 11 -8.87 -16.21 21.15
C GLN A 11 -8.92 -16.91 22.52
N GLY A 12 -9.80 -16.44 23.41
CA GLY A 12 -9.90 -16.93 24.79
C GLY A 12 -8.88 -16.33 25.77
N THR A 13 -7.97 -15.47 25.32
CA THR A 13 -7.01 -14.75 26.17
C THR A 13 -7.52 -13.33 26.50
N HIS A 14 -6.84 -12.64 27.42
CA HIS A 14 -7.09 -11.23 27.74
C HIS A 14 -6.38 -10.23 26.78
N ILE A 15 -5.59 -10.74 25.81
CA ILE A 15 -4.70 -9.93 24.97
C ILE A 15 -5.49 -9.09 23.96
N LYS A 16 -5.31 -7.76 24.02
CA LYS A 16 -5.95 -6.78 23.14
C LYS A 16 -5.08 -6.50 21.91
N VAL A 17 -5.53 -6.98 20.76
CA VAL A 17 -4.87 -6.80 19.46
C VAL A 17 -5.44 -5.58 18.70
N ASN A 18 -4.63 -4.55 18.45
CA ASN A 18 -5.04 -3.34 17.75
C ASN A 18 -4.24 -3.08 16.46
N LEU A 19 -4.89 -2.41 15.50
CA LEU A 19 -4.34 -2.09 14.18
C LEU A 19 -4.40 -0.58 13.92
N VAL A 20 -3.25 0.04 13.64
CA VAL A 20 -3.13 1.47 13.32
C VAL A 20 -2.42 1.69 11.98
N VAL A 21 -3.22 1.98 10.95
CA VAL A 21 -2.74 2.11 9.57
C VAL A 21 -3.26 3.36 8.88
N GLY A 22 -2.49 3.84 7.90
CA GLY A 22 -2.90 4.93 7.00
C GLY A 22 -4.20 4.61 6.24
N GLY A 23 -4.84 5.63 5.67
CA GLY A 23 -6.08 5.47 4.89
C GLY A 23 -7.35 5.18 5.69
N LEU A 24 -7.25 4.87 6.99
CA LEU A 24 -8.38 4.76 7.91
C LEU A 24 -8.47 5.99 8.84
N ALA A 25 -9.68 6.26 9.35
CA ALA A 25 -9.98 7.41 10.21
C ALA A 25 -9.18 7.38 11.53
N ILE A 26 -8.32 8.39 11.75
CA ILE A 26 -7.41 8.41 12.90
C ILE A 26 -8.14 8.51 14.25
N LYS A 27 -9.24 9.26 14.35
CA LYS A 27 -10.05 9.35 15.59
C LYS A 27 -10.54 7.97 16.07
N ALA A 28 -10.92 7.08 15.15
CA ALA A 28 -11.36 5.73 15.49
C ALA A 28 -10.21 4.81 15.96
N GLN A 29 -8.96 5.13 15.57
CA GLN A 29 -7.76 4.45 16.07
C GLN A 29 -7.40 4.95 17.47
N ILE A 30 -7.39 6.27 17.69
CA ILE A 30 -7.17 6.91 19.01
C ILE A 30 -8.15 6.35 20.05
N ASN A 31 -9.46 6.39 19.76
CA ASN A 31 -10.51 5.90 20.66
C ASN A 31 -10.42 4.39 20.95
N ARG A 32 -9.67 3.63 20.14
CA ARG A 32 -9.44 2.20 20.33
C ARG A 32 -8.20 1.95 21.20
N LEU A 33 -7.12 2.67 20.95
CA LEU A 33 -5.89 2.64 21.76
C LEU A 33 -6.14 3.05 23.22
N ALA A 34 -7.00 4.05 23.43
CA ALA A 34 -7.40 4.53 24.77
C ALA A 34 -8.05 3.46 25.67
N ARG A 35 -8.39 2.27 25.15
CA ARG A 35 -8.91 1.12 25.93
C ARG A 35 -7.84 0.11 26.34
N GLY A 36 -6.57 0.44 26.12
CA GLY A 36 -5.41 -0.44 26.28
C GLY A 36 -5.13 -1.27 25.03
N THR A 37 -3.86 -1.61 24.85
CA THR A 37 -3.34 -2.44 23.74
C THR A 37 -2.18 -3.26 24.26
N ASP A 38 -2.21 -4.57 24.01
CA ASP A 38 -1.13 -5.50 24.37
C ASP A 38 -0.30 -5.86 23.12
N LEU A 39 -0.96 -5.98 21.96
CA LEU A 39 -0.32 -6.19 20.65
C LEU A 39 -0.76 -5.11 19.66
N LEU A 40 0.21 -4.30 19.20
CA LEU A 40 -0.02 -3.20 18.25
C LEU A 40 0.58 -3.49 16.88
N ILE A 41 -0.27 -3.68 15.87
CA ILE A 41 0.13 -3.75 14.46
C ILE A 41 0.06 -2.35 13.87
N ALA A 42 1.15 -1.83 13.30
CA ALA A 42 1.23 -0.44 12.86
C ALA A 42 1.99 -0.24 11.54
N THR A 43 1.53 0.71 10.72
CA THR A 43 2.39 1.28 9.64
C THR A 43 3.16 2.49 10.18
N PRO A 44 4.48 2.65 9.92
CA PRO A 44 5.32 3.64 10.61
C PRO A 44 4.81 5.08 10.60
N GLY A 45 4.36 5.59 9.45
CA GLY A 45 3.84 6.96 9.34
C GLY A 45 2.62 7.20 10.24
N ARG A 46 1.66 6.26 10.28
CA ARG A 46 0.50 6.36 11.17
C ARG A 46 0.87 6.18 12.65
N LEU A 47 1.87 5.37 12.96
CA LEU A 47 2.34 5.25 14.34
C LEU A 47 2.91 6.59 14.83
N ILE A 48 3.71 7.26 13.99
CA ILE A 48 4.23 8.60 14.27
C ILE A 48 3.10 9.64 14.40
N ASP A 49 2.10 9.65 13.51
CA ASP A 49 0.93 10.54 13.64
C ASP A 49 0.23 10.41 15.00
N LEU A 50 0.27 9.21 15.63
CA LEU A 50 -0.36 8.91 16.91
C LEU A 50 0.54 9.24 18.10
N ILE A 51 1.85 9.01 17.98
CA ILE A 51 2.86 9.43 18.96
C ILE A 51 2.85 10.97 19.09
N ASP A 52 2.84 11.69 17.96
CA ASP A 52 2.84 13.16 17.92
C ASP A 52 1.56 13.78 18.51
N ARG A 53 0.49 12.99 18.60
CA ARG A 53 -0.79 13.35 19.24
C ARG A 53 -0.90 12.87 20.69
N GLN A 54 0.18 12.28 21.24
CA GLN A 54 0.21 11.64 22.56
C GLN A 54 -0.92 10.59 22.74
N ALA A 55 -1.32 9.94 21.63
CA ALA A 55 -2.39 8.95 21.60
C ALA A 55 -1.91 7.51 21.78
N VAL A 56 -0.60 7.31 21.88
CA VAL A 56 0.07 6.04 22.18
C VAL A 56 1.37 6.35 22.93
N ASP A 57 1.63 5.57 23.97
CA ASP A 57 2.96 5.47 24.60
C ASP A 57 3.52 4.09 24.27
N LEU A 58 4.83 4.03 23.99
CA LEU A 58 5.57 2.83 23.64
C LEU A 58 6.63 2.46 24.69
N SER A 59 6.79 3.26 25.77
CA SER A 59 7.82 3.10 26.79
C SER A 59 7.92 1.69 27.40
N PHE A 60 6.78 1.01 27.59
CA PHE A 60 6.68 -0.35 28.11
C PHE A 60 6.81 -1.46 27.04
N THR A 61 7.09 -1.13 25.78
CA THR A 61 7.11 -2.09 24.67
C THR A 61 8.40 -2.92 24.68
N GLN A 62 8.31 -4.15 25.19
CA GLN A 62 9.42 -5.11 25.28
C GLN A 62 9.66 -5.94 24.02
N PHE A 63 8.81 -5.84 22.99
CA PHE A 63 8.92 -6.58 21.73
C PHE A 63 8.76 -5.65 20.53
N LEU A 64 9.76 -5.66 19.64
CA LEU A 64 9.70 -4.96 18.35
C LEU A 64 9.76 -5.97 17.22
N VAL A 65 8.77 -5.96 16.32
CA VAL A 65 8.75 -6.81 15.13
C VAL A 65 8.77 -5.94 13.89
N LEU A 66 9.80 -6.13 13.05
CA LEU A 66 9.93 -5.50 11.74
C LEU A 66 9.63 -6.55 10.68
N ASP A 67 8.43 -6.49 10.09
CA ASP A 67 8.00 -7.38 9.01
C ASP A 67 8.10 -6.67 7.66
N GLU A 68 8.38 -7.42 6.58
CA GLU A 68 8.74 -6.91 5.25
C GLU A 68 9.78 -5.75 5.31
N ALA A 69 10.85 -5.93 6.10
CA ALA A 69 11.78 -4.85 6.47
C ALA A 69 12.56 -4.24 5.29
N ASP A 70 12.87 -5.04 4.26
CA ASP A 70 13.40 -4.55 2.98
C ASP A 70 12.45 -3.55 2.30
N GLN A 71 11.14 -3.81 2.31
CA GLN A 71 10.14 -2.89 1.79
C GLN A 71 10.03 -1.60 2.61
N MET A 72 10.32 -1.66 3.93
CA MET A 72 10.36 -0.46 4.78
C MET A 72 11.53 0.46 4.39
N LEU A 73 12.67 -0.11 3.98
CA LEU A 73 13.82 0.64 3.47
C LEU A 73 13.50 1.27 2.11
N ASP A 74 12.94 0.52 1.16
CA ASP A 74 12.49 1.00 -0.16
C ASP A 74 11.56 2.22 -0.08
N LEU A 75 10.68 2.26 0.93
CA LEU A 75 9.71 3.35 1.12
C LEU A 75 10.28 4.55 1.90
N GLY A 76 11.57 4.52 2.26
CA GLY A 76 12.22 5.56 3.05
C GLY A 76 11.76 5.60 4.52
N PHE A 77 11.08 4.55 5.01
CA PHE A 77 10.61 4.49 6.40
C PHE A 77 11.75 4.25 7.42
N ILE A 78 13.01 4.19 6.99
CA ILE A 78 14.19 4.27 7.86
C ILE A 78 14.14 5.48 8.81
N HIS A 79 13.71 6.65 8.32
CA HIS A 79 13.57 7.84 9.16
C HIS A 79 12.48 7.67 10.23
N ALA A 80 11.40 6.95 9.89
CA ALA A 80 10.34 6.64 10.82
C ALA A 80 10.81 5.64 11.89
N LEU A 81 11.53 4.59 11.51
CA LEU A 81 12.13 3.63 12.46
C LEU A 81 13.15 4.28 13.40
N ARG A 82 13.98 5.21 12.89
CA ARG A 82 14.91 6.01 13.72
C ARG A 82 14.20 6.89 14.75
N ARG A 83 12.94 7.28 14.49
CA ARG A 83 12.11 8.05 15.42
C ARG A 83 11.32 7.17 16.39
N ILE A 84 10.84 6.01 15.94
CA ILE A 84 10.03 5.09 16.75
C ILE A 84 10.90 4.30 17.74
N ALA A 85 11.99 3.67 17.27
CA ALA A 85 12.76 2.71 18.07
C ALA A 85 13.32 3.26 19.40
N PRO A 86 13.77 4.54 19.52
CA PRO A 86 14.21 5.10 20.80
C PRO A 86 13.09 5.34 21.82
N LEU A 87 11.82 5.23 21.42
CA LEU A 87 10.65 5.41 22.29
C LEU A 87 10.17 4.08 22.91
N LEU A 88 10.77 2.95 22.53
CA LEU A 88 10.50 1.64 23.10
C LEU A 88 11.41 1.38 24.30
N ALA A 89 11.09 0.35 25.09
CA ALA A 89 11.92 -0.08 26.21
C ALA A 89 13.39 -0.32 25.76
N PRO A 90 14.40 0.11 26.55
CA PRO A 90 15.81 -0.12 26.22
C PRO A 90 16.16 -1.61 26.13
N GLU A 91 15.74 -2.39 27.13
CA GLU A 91 15.80 -3.85 27.10
C GLU A 91 14.52 -4.40 26.47
N ARG A 92 14.66 -4.92 25.25
CA ARG A 92 13.58 -5.48 24.43
C ARG A 92 14.11 -6.56 23.49
N GLN A 93 13.25 -7.48 23.08
CA GLN A 93 13.52 -8.40 21.98
C GLN A 93 13.11 -7.74 20.66
N THR A 94 14.06 -7.59 19.73
CA THR A 94 13.76 -7.19 18.34
C THR A 94 13.79 -8.41 17.43
N MET A 95 12.77 -8.59 16.60
CA MET A 95 12.70 -9.59 15.53
C MET A 95 12.57 -8.88 14.18
N LEU A 96 13.27 -9.40 13.17
CA LEU A 96 13.32 -8.81 11.84
C LEU A 96 13.06 -9.90 10.79
N PHE A 97 12.09 -9.65 9.92
CA PHE A 97 11.71 -10.50 8.81
C PHE A 97 11.86 -9.72 7.51
N SER A 98 12.51 -10.34 6.53
CA SER A 98 12.83 -9.74 5.23
C SER A 98 12.92 -10.85 4.19
N ALA A 99 12.45 -10.59 2.97
CA ALA A 99 12.56 -11.55 1.86
C ALA A 99 13.93 -11.46 1.18
N THR A 100 14.55 -10.28 1.23
CA THR A 100 15.87 -9.98 0.66
C THR A 100 16.82 -9.41 1.72
N MET A 101 18.14 -9.51 1.47
CA MET A 101 19.18 -8.98 2.37
C MET A 101 20.24 -8.16 1.60
N PRO A 102 19.86 -7.02 0.97
CA PRO A 102 20.82 -6.10 0.38
C PRO A 102 21.74 -5.45 1.44
N LYS A 103 22.81 -4.75 1.02
CA LYS A 103 23.81 -4.18 1.95
C LYS A 103 23.19 -3.30 3.05
N HIS A 104 22.34 -2.35 2.65
CA HIS A 104 21.62 -1.45 3.55
C HIS A 104 20.65 -2.16 4.52
N MET A 105 20.22 -3.39 4.19
CA MET A 105 19.40 -4.23 5.06
C MET A 105 20.24 -4.88 6.18
N ASN A 106 21.52 -5.15 5.95
CA ASN A 106 22.44 -5.57 7.02
C ASN A 106 22.73 -4.40 7.97
N GLU A 107 23.00 -3.20 7.44
CA GLU A 107 23.15 -1.98 8.26
C GLU A 107 21.92 -1.73 9.15
N LEU A 108 20.71 -1.97 8.63
CA LEU A 108 19.47 -1.91 9.41
C LEU A 108 19.43 -2.97 10.52
N ALA A 109 19.75 -4.22 10.18
CA ALA A 109 19.79 -5.32 11.15
C ALA A 109 20.80 -5.02 12.28
N ASP A 110 22.00 -4.58 11.95
CA ASP A 110 23.06 -4.27 12.91
C ASP A 110 22.73 -3.04 13.79
N THR A 111 21.87 -2.13 13.31
CA THR A 111 21.38 -0.97 14.09
C THR A 111 20.30 -1.34 15.11
N TYR A 112 19.43 -2.32 14.80
CA TYR A 112 18.21 -2.59 15.58
C TYR A 112 18.19 -3.94 16.31
N LEU A 113 19.12 -4.84 15.99
CA LEU A 113 19.27 -6.16 16.62
C LEU A 113 20.51 -6.22 17.50
N LYS A 114 20.43 -6.94 18.63
CA LYS A 114 21.53 -7.22 19.55
C LYS A 114 21.82 -8.71 19.51
N ASN A 115 22.99 -9.11 19.01
CA ASN A 115 23.41 -10.51 18.82
C ASN A 115 22.35 -11.43 18.17
N PRO A 116 21.81 -11.08 16.98
CA PRO A 116 20.70 -11.82 16.37
C PRO A 116 21.07 -13.23 15.91
N GLN A 117 20.20 -14.19 16.18
CA GLN A 117 20.20 -15.50 15.50
C GLN A 117 19.64 -15.33 14.09
N ARG A 118 20.40 -15.76 13.07
CA ARG A 118 19.99 -15.68 11.66
C ARG A 118 19.38 -17.01 11.21
N VAL A 119 18.11 -16.99 10.82
CA VAL A 119 17.39 -18.15 10.26
C VAL A 119 17.06 -17.87 8.80
N ALA A 120 17.42 -18.79 7.90
CA ALA A 120 17.16 -18.68 6.47
C ALA A 120 16.53 -19.98 5.94
N VAL A 121 15.30 -19.88 5.41
CA VAL A 121 14.52 -21.04 4.94
C VAL A 121 14.90 -21.46 3.51
N SER A 122 15.45 -20.54 2.71
CA SER A 122 15.89 -20.81 1.34
C SER A 122 16.95 -19.81 0.88
N ARG A 123 17.70 -20.13 -0.19
CA ARG A 123 18.67 -19.22 -0.80
C ARG A 123 17.93 -18.06 -1.49
N PRO A 124 18.45 -16.82 -1.49
CA PRO A 124 17.92 -15.74 -2.32
C PRO A 124 17.87 -16.19 -3.79
N GLY A 125 16.71 -16.02 -4.42
CA GLY A 125 16.45 -16.48 -5.79
C GLY A 125 15.67 -17.80 -5.91
N ALA A 126 15.63 -18.66 -4.88
CA ALA A 126 15.02 -20.00 -4.96
C ALA A 126 13.49 -20.04 -5.25
N VAL A 127 12.82 -18.88 -5.17
CA VAL A 127 11.42 -18.71 -5.60
C VAL A 127 11.34 -18.56 -7.13
N ALA A 128 12.30 -17.89 -7.75
CA ALA A 128 12.38 -17.69 -9.19
C ALA A 128 12.63 -19.01 -9.94
N ASP A 129 13.44 -19.92 -9.37
CA ASP A 129 13.76 -21.24 -9.93
C ASP A 129 12.52 -22.12 -10.18
N LYS A 130 11.40 -21.85 -9.49
CA LYS A 130 10.14 -22.60 -9.61
C LYS A 130 9.10 -21.93 -10.51
N ILE A 131 9.42 -20.76 -11.05
CA ILE A 131 8.50 -19.94 -11.85
C ILE A 131 9.04 -19.91 -13.28
N THR A 132 8.21 -20.33 -14.24
CA THR A 132 8.53 -20.17 -15.66
C THR A 132 8.52 -18.68 -15.99
N GLN A 133 9.70 -18.13 -16.25
CA GLN A 133 9.89 -16.71 -16.55
C GLN A 133 10.16 -16.51 -18.04
N GLU A 134 9.55 -15.48 -18.62
CA GLU A 134 9.77 -15.11 -20.02
C GLU A 134 9.74 -13.60 -20.22
N VAL A 135 10.51 -13.12 -21.20
CA VAL A 135 10.55 -11.72 -21.62
C VAL A 135 10.12 -11.55 -23.08
N HIS A 136 9.32 -10.52 -23.33
CA HIS A 136 8.96 -10.05 -24.65
C HIS A 136 9.49 -8.63 -24.85
N PHE A 137 10.21 -8.41 -25.95
CA PHE A 137 10.68 -7.08 -26.36
C PHE A 137 9.69 -6.47 -27.35
N LEU A 138 9.04 -5.38 -26.94
CA LEU A 138 8.01 -4.71 -27.73
C LEU A 138 8.00 -3.21 -27.47
N ALA A 139 7.55 -2.44 -28.47
CA ALA A 139 7.40 -0.99 -28.33
C ALA A 139 6.38 -0.66 -27.23
N GLY A 140 6.61 0.41 -26.47
CA GLY A 140 5.74 0.81 -25.36
C GLY A 140 4.26 1.03 -25.74
N THR A 141 3.99 1.37 -27.00
CA THR A 141 2.64 1.48 -27.58
C THR A 141 1.94 0.14 -27.76
N ALA A 142 2.66 -0.92 -28.11
CA ALA A 142 2.11 -2.25 -28.36
C ALA A 142 1.78 -3.05 -27.09
N LYS A 143 2.26 -2.59 -25.92
CA LYS A 143 2.13 -3.32 -24.64
C LYS A 143 0.68 -3.62 -24.24
N THR A 144 -0.26 -2.71 -24.51
CA THR A 144 -1.67 -2.91 -24.13
C THR A 144 -2.33 -3.98 -24.98
N ASP A 145 -2.13 -3.95 -26.29
CA ASP A 145 -2.75 -4.90 -27.22
C ASP A 145 -2.15 -6.31 -27.04
N PHE A 146 -0.82 -6.39 -26.85
CA PHE A 146 -0.14 -7.66 -26.55
C PHE A 146 -0.54 -8.24 -25.18
N LEU A 147 -0.83 -7.39 -24.18
CA LEU A 147 -1.41 -7.88 -22.91
C LEU A 147 -2.79 -8.50 -23.13
N ILE A 148 -3.64 -7.86 -23.94
CA ILE A 148 -4.99 -8.33 -24.27
C ILE A 148 -4.92 -9.69 -24.99
N GLU A 149 -4.05 -9.82 -25.98
CA GLU A 149 -3.76 -11.08 -26.68
C GLU A 149 -3.36 -12.17 -25.69
N LYS A 150 -2.34 -11.92 -24.85
CA LYS A 150 -1.85 -12.91 -23.90
C LYS A 150 -2.91 -13.31 -22.88
N LEU A 151 -3.65 -12.36 -22.29
CA LEU A 151 -4.73 -12.68 -21.35
C LEU A 151 -5.90 -13.43 -22.00
N ALA A 152 -6.12 -13.29 -23.30
CA ALA A 152 -7.17 -14.03 -24.01
C ALA A 152 -6.84 -15.53 -24.14
N GLU A 153 -5.55 -15.91 -24.15
CA GLU A 153 -5.10 -17.32 -24.19
C GLU A 153 -5.51 -18.12 -22.95
N HIS A 154 -5.79 -17.45 -21.82
CA HIS A 154 -6.11 -18.07 -20.52
C HIS A 154 -7.10 -17.22 -19.71
N ARG A 155 -8.18 -16.81 -20.36
CA ARG A 155 -9.17 -15.86 -19.83
C ARG A 155 -9.85 -16.29 -18.51
N ASP A 156 -9.86 -17.58 -18.22
CA ASP A 156 -10.43 -18.15 -16.98
C ASP A 156 -9.47 -18.14 -15.78
N ASP A 157 -8.17 -18.00 -16.02
CA ASP A 157 -7.14 -18.01 -14.99
C ASP A 157 -6.99 -16.65 -14.28
N ALA A 158 -6.70 -16.70 -12.99
CA ALA A 158 -6.42 -15.49 -12.23
C ALA A 158 -5.02 -14.94 -12.57
N ALA A 159 -4.96 -13.65 -12.90
CA ALA A 159 -3.74 -12.94 -13.28
C ALA A 159 -3.57 -11.61 -12.51
N ILE A 160 -2.32 -11.26 -12.22
CA ILE A 160 -1.96 -9.91 -11.73
C ILE A 160 -1.10 -9.18 -12.76
N VAL A 161 -1.38 -7.90 -12.97
CA VAL A 161 -0.68 -7.03 -13.94
C VAL A 161 -0.05 -5.86 -13.19
N PHE A 162 1.28 -5.86 -13.08
CA PHE A 162 2.03 -4.80 -12.42
C PHE A 162 2.37 -3.67 -13.39
N ALA A 163 1.86 -2.48 -13.08
CA ALA A 163 2.13 -1.24 -13.80
C ALA A 163 2.79 -0.20 -12.88
N ARG A 164 3.62 0.67 -13.46
CA ARG A 164 4.53 1.58 -12.72
C ARG A 164 3.82 2.72 -12.00
N THR A 165 2.67 3.19 -12.51
CA THR A 165 2.01 4.40 -11.99
C THR A 165 0.52 4.21 -11.79
N LYS A 166 -0.03 4.88 -10.77
CA LYS A 166 -1.47 4.83 -10.44
C LYS A 166 -2.37 5.21 -11.63
N HIS A 167 -1.97 6.19 -12.43
CA HIS A 167 -2.71 6.63 -13.61
C HIS A 167 -2.55 5.65 -14.79
N GLY A 168 -1.39 5.01 -14.92
CA GLY A 168 -1.16 3.91 -15.85
C GLY A 168 -2.03 2.70 -15.53
N SER A 169 -2.04 2.24 -14.27
CA SER A 169 -2.88 1.14 -13.80
C SER A 169 -4.37 1.38 -14.06
N GLU A 170 -4.86 2.60 -13.80
CA GLU A 170 -6.26 2.96 -14.02
C GLU A 170 -6.63 3.07 -15.51
N ARG A 171 -5.70 3.52 -16.37
CA ARG A 171 -5.87 3.49 -17.82
C ARG A 171 -5.89 2.06 -18.37
N LEU A 172 -4.97 1.22 -17.90
CA LEU A 172 -4.82 -0.16 -18.35
C LEU A 172 -6.03 -1.01 -17.95
N MET A 173 -6.49 -0.91 -16.71
CA MET A 173 -7.74 -1.53 -16.25
C MET A 173 -8.93 -1.14 -17.14
N LYS A 174 -9.06 0.14 -17.52
CA LYS A 174 -10.12 0.60 -18.42
C LYS A 174 -9.99 0.05 -19.84
N ALA A 175 -8.77 -0.16 -20.35
CA ALA A 175 -8.55 -0.80 -21.64
C ALA A 175 -8.95 -2.28 -21.60
N LEU A 176 -8.49 -3.03 -20.58
CA LEU A 176 -8.84 -4.43 -20.36
C LEU A 176 -10.35 -4.63 -20.18
N SER A 177 -11.02 -3.77 -19.41
CA SER A 177 -12.47 -3.81 -19.23
C SER A 177 -13.24 -3.57 -20.53
N LYS A 178 -12.79 -2.63 -21.38
CA LYS A 178 -13.35 -2.42 -22.73
C LYS A 178 -13.15 -3.63 -23.65
N SER A 179 -12.06 -4.35 -23.48
CA SER A 179 -11.77 -5.61 -24.18
C SER A 179 -12.49 -6.83 -23.58
N GLY A 180 -13.44 -6.61 -22.65
CA GLY A 180 -14.29 -7.66 -22.10
C GLY A 180 -13.67 -8.47 -20.96
N PHE A 181 -12.59 -8.00 -20.31
CA PHE A 181 -12.03 -8.65 -19.12
C PHE A 181 -12.69 -8.13 -17.83
N GLU A 182 -13.02 -9.06 -16.92
CA GLU A 182 -13.42 -8.73 -15.57
C GLU A 182 -12.16 -8.30 -14.77
N THR A 183 -12.06 -7.01 -14.49
CA THR A 183 -10.83 -6.41 -13.93
C THR A 183 -11.12 -5.25 -12.97
N ASP A 184 -10.22 -5.05 -12.00
CA ASP A 184 -10.18 -3.86 -11.13
C ASP A 184 -8.70 -3.45 -10.90
N SER A 185 -8.49 -2.25 -10.37
CA SER A 185 -7.18 -1.64 -10.16
C SER A 185 -6.88 -1.38 -8.67
N VAL A 186 -5.65 -1.69 -8.24
CA VAL A 186 -5.14 -1.45 -6.88
C VAL A 186 -3.93 -0.52 -6.95
N HIS A 187 -4.14 0.73 -6.55
CA HIS A 187 -3.12 1.78 -6.64
C HIS A 187 -3.25 2.83 -5.53
N GLY A 188 -2.24 3.68 -5.36
CA GLY A 188 -2.18 4.73 -4.33
C GLY A 188 -3.48 5.53 -4.09
N ASN A 189 -4.17 5.92 -5.17
CA ASN A 189 -5.41 6.72 -5.10
C ASN A 189 -6.68 5.95 -4.68
N LYS A 190 -6.66 4.61 -4.55
CA LYS A 190 -7.83 3.83 -4.10
C LYS A 190 -7.87 3.77 -2.58
N SER A 191 -9.06 4.01 -2.01
CA SER A 191 -9.30 3.87 -0.57
C SER A 191 -9.12 2.42 -0.12
N GLN A 192 -8.86 2.18 1.18
CA GLN A 192 -8.60 0.83 1.67
C GLN A 192 -9.77 -0.13 1.38
N GLY A 193 -11.02 0.35 1.50
CA GLY A 193 -12.21 -0.43 1.17
C GLY A 193 -12.39 -0.69 -0.35
N GLN A 194 -11.86 0.17 -1.23
CA GLN A 194 -11.80 -0.13 -2.66
C GLN A 194 -10.74 -1.21 -2.96
N ARG A 195 -9.55 -1.10 -2.35
CA ARG A 195 -8.47 -2.09 -2.52
C ARG A 195 -8.88 -3.47 -2.04
N GLN A 196 -9.54 -3.55 -0.87
CA GLN A 196 -10.03 -4.82 -0.33
C GLN A 196 -11.07 -5.45 -1.27
N ARG A 197 -12.07 -4.68 -1.75
CA ARG A 197 -13.07 -5.20 -2.71
C ARG A 197 -12.48 -5.72 -4.02
N ALA A 198 -11.43 -5.09 -4.54
CA ALA A 198 -10.74 -5.58 -5.73
C ALA A 198 -10.05 -6.94 -5.47
N ILE A 199 -9.39 -7.10 -4.32
CA ILE A 199 -8.72 -8.34 -3.93
C ILE A 199 -9.72 -9.45 -3.60
N ASP A 200 -10.79 -9.13 -2.89
CA ASP A 200 -11.87 -10.08 -2.59
C ASP A 200 -12.53 -10.55 -3.90
N GLY A 201 -12.69 -9.65 -4.87
CA GLY A 201 -13.16 -9.95 -6.22
C GLY A 201 -12.23 -10.89 -6.99
N LEU A 202 -10.91 -10.76 -6.84
CA LEU A 202 -9.96 -11.71 -7.44
C LEU A 202 -10.03 -13.07 -6.71
N ARG A 203 -10.11 -13.05 -5.38
CA ARG A 203 -10.14 -14.25 -4.53
C ARG A 203 -11.40 -15.09 -4.73
N ASN A 204 -12.55 -14.47 -4.99
CA ASN A 204 -13.81 -15.16 -5.28
C ASN A 204 -14.07 -15.37 -6.80
N GLY A 205 -13.14 -14.97 -7.66
CA GLY A 205 -13.22 -15.16 -9.11
C GLY A 205 -14.17 -14.21 -9.86
N LYS A 206 -14.73 -13.19 -9.19
CA LYS A 206 -15.55 -12.13 -9.81
C LYS A 206 -14.75 -11.17 -10.70
N ILE A 207 -13.45 -11.08 -10.49
CA ILE A 207 -12.51 -10.55 -11.48
C ILE A 207 -11.43 -11.58 -11.75
N LYS A 208 -10.95 -11.62 -12.99
CA LYS A 208 -9.86 -12.49 -13.42
C LYS A 208 -8.52 -11.75 -13.43
N VAL A 209 -8.54 -10.44 -13.67
CA VAL A 209 -7.31 -9.65 -13.87
C VAL A 209 -7.23 -8.48 -12.89
N LEU A 210 -6.23 -8.48 -12.01
CA LEU A 210 -5.98 -7.39 -11.07
C LEU A 210 -4.82 -6.51 -11.55
N VAL A 211 -5.07 -5.22 -11.83
CA VAL A 211 -4.00 -4.29 -12.24
C VAL A 211 -3.46 -3.54 -11.02
N ALA A 212 -2.18 -3.68 -10.69
CA ALA A 212 -1.62 -3.13 -9.46
C ALA A 212 -0.35 -2.28 -9.66
N THR A 213 -0.12 -1.32 -8.76
CA THR A 213 1.21 -0.70 -8.55
C THR A 213 1.89 -1.37 -7.36
N ASP A 214 3.22 -1.53 -7.38
CA ASP A 214 4.01 -2.13 -6.28
C ASP A 214 3.57 -1.62 -4.90
N VAL A 215 3.65 -0.31 -4.68
CA VAL A 215 3.30 0.39 -3.42
C VAL A 215 1.88 0.08 -2.91
N ALA A 216 0.97 -0.32 -3.79
CA ALA A 216 -0.41 -0.63 -3.42
C ALA A 216 -0.69 -2.13 -3.29
N ALA A 217 0.13 -2.99 -3.89
CA ALA A 217 0.09 -4.45 -3.71
C ALA A 217 0.84 -4.91 -2.44
N ARG A 218 1.86 -4.16 -2.00
CA ARG A 218 2.60 -4.39 -0.75
C ARG A 218 1.68 -4.39 0.47
N GLY A 219 1.95 -5.29 1.43
CA GLY A 219 1.14 -5.47 2.64
C GLY A 219 -0.31 -5.93 2.41
N LEU A 220 -0.70 -6.29 1.19
CA LEU A 220 -2.01 -6.88 0.89
C LEU A 220 -1.86 -8.38 0.60
N ASP A 221 -2.71 -9.18 1.23
CA ASP A 221 -2.83 -10.62 0.97
C ASP A 221 -3.59 -10.83 -0.36
N ILE A 222 -2.86 -10.65 -1.46
CA ILE A 222 -3.33 -10.99 -2.81
C ILE A 222 -3.28 -12.52 -2.94
N PRO A 223 -4.37 -13.18 -3.40
CA PRO A 223 -4.38 -14.62 -3.60
C PRO A 223 -3.31 -15.06 -4.59
N ASP A 224 -2.86 -16.31 -4.49
CA ASP A 224 -1.96 -16.91 -5.46
C ASP A 224 -2.61 -16.93 -6.86
N VAL A 225 -1.92 -16.37 -7.84
CA VAL A 225 -2.37 -16.26 -9.23
C VAL A 225 -1.55 -17.18 -10.12
N ARG A 226 -2.09 -17.63 -11.26
CA ARG A 226 -1.34 -18.48 -12.20
C ARG A 226 -0.40 -17.66 -13.10
N PHE A 227 -0.74 -16.40 -13.35
CA PHE A 227 0.01 -15.50 -14.21
C PHE A 227 0.37 -14.18 -13.53
N VAL A 228 1.64 -13.79 -13.63
CA VAL A 228 2.17 -12.49 -13.21
C VAL A 228 2.70 -11.75 -14.44
N TYR A 229 2.04 -10.65 -14.80
CA TYR A 229 2.48 -9.76 -15.86
C TYR A 229 3.24 -8.57 -15.28
N ASN A 230 4.51 -8.44 -15.64
CA ASN A 230 5.28 -7.22 -15.47
C ASN A 230 5.04 -6.34 -16.71
N TYR A 231 3.90 -5.64 -16.73
CA TYR A 231 3.55 -4.72 -17.81
C TYR A 231 4.56 -3.58 -17.91
N ASP A 232 4.98 -3.02 -16.77
CA ASP A 232 6.15 -2.15 -16.67
C ASP A 232 7.17 -2.81 -15.73
N LEU A 233 8.46 -2.79 -16.06
CA LEU A 233 9.48 -3.30 -15.14
C LEU A 233 9.59 -2.42 -13.87
N PRO A 234 9.91 -3.02 -12.70
CA PRO A 234 10.05 -2.26 -11.46
C PRO A 234 11.32 -1.40 -11.48
N ASN A 235 11.25 -0.19 -10.90
CA ASN A 235 12.42 0.70 -10.80
C ASN A 235 13.45 0.25 -9.74
N VAL A 236 13.10 -0.73 -8.91
CA VAL A 236 13.95 -1.35 -7.88
C VAL A 236 13.85 -2.85 -8.14
N SER A 237 14.95 -3.47 -8.54
CA SER A 237 14.96 -4.81 -9.13
C SER A 237 14.55 -5.92 -8.15
N GLU A 238 14.79 -5.74 -6.85
CA GLU A 238 14.33 -6.62 -5.78
C GLU A 238 12.80 -6.80 -5.79
N ASN A 239 12.05 -5.80 -6.23
CA ASN A 239 10.59 -5.92 -6.37
C ASN A 239 10.15 -6.91 -7.44
N TYR A 240 11.01 -7.22 -8.43
CA TYR A 240 10.68 -8.25 -9.41
C TYR A 240 10.45 -9.61 -8.73
N ILE A 241 11.31 -9.98 -7.78
CA ILE A 241 11.15 -11.20 -6.97
C ILE A 241 9.81 -11.17 -6.20
N HIS A 242 9.47 -10.04 -5.58
CA HIS A 242 8.22 -9.87 -4.83
C HIS A 242 6.95 -9.93 -5.70
N ARG A 243 7.05 -9.54 -6.98
CA ARG A 243 5.97 -9.64 -7.97
C ARG A 243 5.80 -11.07 -8.45
N ILE A 244 6.87 -11.73 -8.90
CA ILE A 244 6.78 -13.11 -9.41
C ILE A 244 6.42 -14.09 -8.29
N GLY A 245 6.85 -13.84 -7.06
CA GLY A 245 6.42 -14.60 -5.87
C GLY A 245 4.93 -14.48 -5.51
N ARG A 246 4.09 -13.87 -6.35
CA ARG A 246 2.62 -13.94 -6.30
C ARG A 246 2.03 -15.12 -7.10
N THR A 247 2.87 -15.88 -7.79
CA THR A 247 2.53 -17.15 -8.43
C THR A 247 3.36 -18.31 -7.87
N ALA A 248 3.08 -19.53 -8.36
CA ALA A 248 3.73 -20.79 -8.01
C ALA A 248 3.72 -21.16 -6.52
N ARG A 249 2.74 -20.68 -5.74
CA ARG A 249 2.57 -21.14 -4.35
C ARG A 249 1.87 -22.50 -4.32
N ALA A 250 2.09 -23.26 -3.24
CA ALA A 250 1.50 -24.58 -3.02
C ALA A 250 1.69 -25.62 -4.14
N GLY A 251 2.78 -25.54 -4.92
CA GLY A 251 3.18 -26.59 -5.87
C GLY A 251 2.48 -26.56 -7.23
N ARG A 252 1.87 -25.44 -7.61
CA ARG A 252 1.29 -25.21 -8.94
C ARG A 252 2.30 -24.57 -9.89
N ASP A 253 2.17 -24.85 -11.19
CA ASP A 253 2.94 -24.13 -12.22
C ASP A 253 2.49 -22.66 -12.28
N GLY A 254 3.45 -21.75 -12.15
CA GLY A 254 3.26 -20.32 -12.23
C GLY A 254 4.10 -19.70 -13.35
N ARG A 255 3.52 -18.74 -14.08
CA ARG A 255 4.20 -18.02 -15.18
C ARG A 255 4.39 -16.54 -14.84
N ALA A 256 5.60 -16.04 -15.06
CA ALA A 256 5.96 -14.63 -14.92
C ALA A 256 6.43 -14.06 -16.25
N ILE A 257 5.65 -13.12 -16.81
CA ILE A 257 5.79 -12.61 -18.17
C ILE A 257 6.18 -11.14 -18.07
N ALA A 258 7.28 -10.73 -18.71
CA ALA A 258 7.78 -9.36 -18.67
C ALA A 258 7.75 -8.68 -20.04
N PHE A 259 7.26 -7.44 -20.09
CA PHE A 259 7.26 -6.63 -21.31
C PHE A 259 8.30 -5.52 -21.20
N VAL A 260 9.24 -5.49 -22.14
CA VAL A 260 10.38 -4.56 -22.11
C VAL A 260 10.36 -3.64 -23.33
N ALA A 261 10.10 -2.35 -23.06
CA ALA A 261 10.31 -1.26 -24.01
C ALA A 261 11.79 -0.85 -24.07
N PRO A 262 12.24 -0.12 -25.12
CA PRO A 262 13.62 0.33 -25.24
C PRO A 262 14.14 1.08 -24.00
N ASP A 263 13.32 1.93 -23.39
CA ASP A 263 13.68 2.76 -22.23
C ASP A 263 13.67 2.01 -20.87
N GLU A 264 13.34 0.71 -20.87
CA GLU A 264 13.35 -0.17 -19.68
C GLU A 264 14.51 -1.17 -19.67
N MET A 265 15.42 -1.10 -20.65
CA MET A 265 16.58 -1.99 -20.71
C MET A 265 17.52 -1.87 -19.50
N GLY A 266 17.52 -0.72 -18.82
CA GLY A 266 18.23 -0.54 -17.55
C GLY A 266 17.64 -1.43 -16.45
N GLU A 267 16.33 -1.33 -16.23
CA GLU A 267 15.59 -2.17 -15.28
C GLU A 267 15.75 -3.65 -15.57
N LEU A 268 15.76 -4.07 -16.85
CA LEU A 268 15.96 -5.48 -17.19
C LEU A 268 17.33 -5.96 -16.69
N LYS A 269 18.40 -5.20 -16.95
CA LYS A 269 19.76 -5.55 -16.50
C LYS A 269 19.89 -5.57 -14.99
N ASP A 270 19.23 -4.64 -14.30
CA ASP A 270 19.20 -4.61 -12.83
C ASP A 270 18.43 -5.81 -12.25
N VAL A 271 17.35 -6.26 -12.92
CA VAL A 271 16.59 -7.47 -12.56
C VAL A 271 17.40 -8.74 -12.80
N GLU A 272 17.99 -8.92 -13.98
CA GLU A 272 18.82 -10.09 -14.31
C GLU A 272 20.04 -10.21 -13.37
N LYS A 273 20.62 -9.08 -12.96
CA LYS A 273 21.69 -9.02 -11.96
C LYS A 273 21.24 -9.48 -10.56
N VAL A 274 20.00 -9.17 -10.16
CA VAL A 274 19.41 -9.64 -8.89
C VAL A 274 19.04 -11.12 -8.95
N LEU A 275 18.52 -11.59 -10.09
CA LEU A 275 18.25 -13.01 -10.35
C LEU A 275 19.54 -13.83 -10.52
N LYS A 276 20.65 -13.20 -10.90
CA LYS A 276 21.93 -13.82 -11.32
C LYS A 276 21.79 -14.72 -12.56
N ALA A 277 20.77 -14.48 -13.37
CA ALA A 277 20.45 -15.21 -14.59
C ALA A 277 19.72 -14.27 -15.57
N GLU A 278 19.90 -14.51 -16.87
CA GLU A 278 19.10 -13.84 -17.90
C GLU A 278 17.69 -14.42 -17.96
N ILE A 279 16.70 -13.59 -18.31
CA ILE A 279 15.31 -14.07 -18.45
C ILE A 279 15.14 -14.62 -19.89
N PRO A 280 14.63 -15.86 -20.08
CA PRO A 280 14.41 -16.44 -21.40
C PRO A 280 13.55 -15.55 -22.31
N VAL A 281 14.04 -15.30 -23.54
CA VAL A 281 13.34 -14.45 -24.51
C VAL A 281 12.29 -15.27 -25.26
N ALA A 282 11.02 -14.92 -25.08
CA ALA A 282 9.90 -15.58 -25.77
C ALA A 282 9.50 -14.87 -27.07
N SER A 283 9.66 -13.54 -27.19
CA SER A 283 9.57 -12.87 -28.49
C SER A 283 10.31 -11.52 -28.56
N GLY A 284 10.53 -11.04 -29.79
CA GLY A 284 11.27 -9.82 -30.08
C GLY A 284 12.78 -10.03 -30.07
N ARG A 285 13.54 -8.93 -30.03
CA ARG A 285 15.00 -8.91 -29.89
C ARG A 285 15.39 -7.93 -28.78
N ARG A 286 16.40 -8.27 -27.98
CA ARG A 286 16.91 -7.37 -26.91
C ARG A 286 17.29 -6.02 -27.52
N TRP A 287 16.74 -4.93 -27.01
CA TRP A 287 16.86 -3.61 -27.65
C TRP A 287 18.29 -3.07 -27.73
N ASP A 288 19.17 -3.51 -26.83
CA ASP A 288 20.60 -3.17 -26.83
C ASP A 288 21.42 -3.96 -27.86
N LEU A 289 20.82 -4.95 -28.52
CA LEU A 289 21.37 -5.65 -29.68
C LEU A 289 20.79 -5.14 -31.02
N VAL A 290 19.88 -4.15 -30.99
CA VAL A 290 19.27 -3.57 -32.20
C VAL A 290 19.99 -2.26 -32.58
N PRO A 291 20.69 -2.19 -33.72
CA PRO A 291 21.37 -0.98 -34.16
C PRO A 291 20.41 0.22 -34.30
N GLY A 292 20.83 1.38 -33.80
CA GLY A 292 20.08 2.64 -33.93
C GLY A 292 18.95 2.85 -32.92
N VAL A 293 18.67 1.89 -32.03
CA VAL A 293 17.67 2.07 -30.96
C VAL A 293 18.28 2.76 -29.75
N ASP A 294 17.70 3.88 -29.32
CA ASP A 294 18.08 4.53 -28.06
C ASP A 294 17.39 3.83 -26.89
N THR A 295 18.17 3.13 -26.07
CA THR A 295 17.71 2.43 -24.86
C THR A 295 17.79 3.29 -23.59
N ARG A 296 18.21 4.56 -23.71
CA ARG A 296 18.33 5.46 -22.56
C ARG A 296 16.97 6.02 -22.19
N LYS A 297 16.69 6.04 -20.88
CA LYS A 297 15.50 6.71 -20.34
C LYS A 297 15.43 8.17 -20.81
N PRO A 298 14.28 8.64 -21.32
CA PRO A 298 14.12 10.05 -21.66
C PRO A 298 14.33 10.89 -20.40
N LYS A 299 15.33 11.78 -20.43
CA LYS A 299 15.57 12.74 -19.34
C LYS A 299 14.30 13.57 -19.16
N ARG A 300 13.53 13.31 -18.08
CA ARG A 300 12.41 14.17 -17.70
C ARG A 300 12.99 15.57 -17.53
N LYS A 301 12.57 16.51 -18.39
CA LYS A 301 12.85 17.93 -18.20
C LYS A 301 12.33 18.29 -16.80
N GLN A 302 13.23 18.48 -15.84
CA GLN A 302 12.83 19.14 -14.61
C GLN A 302 12.27 20.51 -15.02
N PRO A 303 11.15 20.96 -14.43
CA PRO A 303 10.70 22.32 -14.65
C PRO A 303 11.82 23.23 -14.17
N SER A 304 12.51 23.88 -15.13
CA SER A 304 13.63 24.75 -14.83
C SER A 304 13.14 25.84 -13.89
N GLY A 305 13.61 25.79 -12.64
CA GLY A 305 13.27 26.77 -11.62
C GLY A 305 13.47 28.16 -12.19
N ARG A 306 12.39 28.95 -12.21
CA ARG A 306 12.34 30.27 -12.84
C ARG A 306 13.40 31.15 -12.20
N SER A 307 14.53 31.32 -12.89
CA SER A 307 15.69 32.08 -12.41
C SER A 307 15.21 33.46 -11.96
N GLY A 308 15.35 33.75 -10.67
CA GLY A 308 15.10 35.10 -10.16
C GLY A 308 16.00 36.11 -10.85
N PRO A 309 15.59 37.38 -11.01
CA PRO A 309 16.42 38.38 -11.67
C PRO A 309 17.74 38.54 -10.93
N ARG A 310 18.86 38.26 -11.60
CA ARG A 310 20.18 38.66 -11.10
C ARG A 310 20.20 40.18 -11.01
N ARG A 311 20.30 40.72 -9.79
CA ARG A 311 20.77 42.09 -9.58
C ARG A 311 22.26 42.08 -9.87
N ASP A 312 22.63 42.75 -10.96
CA ASP A 312 24.02 42.97 -11.34
C ASP A 312 24.44 44.34 -10.79
N ASP A 313 25.42 44.35 -9.90
CA ASP A 313 26.09 45.55 -9.39
C ASP A 313 27.51 45.55 -9.97
N GLY A 314 27.83 46.56 -10.79
CA GLY A 314 28.96 46.48 -11.71
C GLY A 314 29.22 47.77 -12.49
N SER A 315 29.59 48.84 -11.77
CA SER A 315 29.95 50.14 -12.35
C SER A 315 31.04 50.07 -13.44
N ARG A 316 30.77 50.63 -14.63
CA ARG A 316 31.62 51.60 -15.39
C ARG A 316 31.19 51.73 -16.87
N GLY A 317 31.14 52.96 -17.40
CA GLY A 317 31.16 53.20 -18.85
C GLY A 317 30.49 54.48 -19.33
N LYS A 318 31.26 55.54 -19.58
CA LYS A 318 30.80 56.75 -20.29
C LYS A 318 30.41 56.41 -21.73
N LYS A 319 29.28 56.93 -22.23
CA LYS A 319 29.21 57.60 -23.55
C LYS A 319 27.95 58.47 -23.71
N LYS A 320 28.13 59.60 -24.40
CA LYS A 320 27.08 60.56 -24.80
C LYS A 320 26.30 60.01 -26.02
N LEU A 321 25.03 60.40 -26.20
CA LEU A 321 24.59 61.36 -27.24
C LEU A 321 23.05 61.53 -27.31
N HIS A 322 22.62 62.60 -27.97
CA HIS A 322 21.23 63.03 -28.14
C HIS A 322 20.39 62.16 -29.08
N GLY A 323 19.05 62.26 -28.96
CA GLY A 323 18.14 62.01 -30.09
C GLY A 323 16.65 61.88 -29.73
N GLY A 324 15.83 62.86 -30.14
CA GLY A 324 14.44 62.62 -30.57
C GLY A 324 13.32 62.42 -29.52
N ARG A 325 12.59 63.50 -29.22
CA ARG A 325 11.11 63.47 -29.09
C ARG A 325 10.49 63.37 -30.51
N PRO A 326 9.17 63.10 -30.73
CA PRO A 326 8.00 63.19 -29.83
C PRO A 326 7.23 61.84 -29.70
N GLY A 327 6.12 61.68 -28.96
CA GLY A 327 5.29 62.58 -28.14
C GLY A 327 3.79 62.43 -28.46
N SER A 328 2.90 62.67 -27.48
CA SER A 328 1.41 62.64 -27.60
C SER A 328 0.78 61.23 -27.81
N LYS A 329 -0.38 60.83 -27.28
CA LYS A 329 -1.40 61.31 -26.31
C LYS A 329 -2.21 60.04 -25.89
N GLY A 330 -2.90 59.93 -24.75
CA GLY A 330 -3.02 60.83 -23.60
C GLY A 330 -4.02 60.31 -22.55
N ALA A 331 -4.19 61.11 -21.49
CA ALA A 331 -5.42 61.34 -20.71
C ALA A 331 -6.03 60.23 -19.79
N SER A 332 -5.75 60.41 -18.48
CA SER A 332 -6.76 60.59 -17.39
C SER A 332 -7.61 59.38 -16.94
N LYS A 333 -8.09 59.22 -15.70
CA LYS A 333 -8.36 60.08 -14.52
C LYS A 333 -7.99 59.28 -13.23
N PHE A 334 -7.36 59.84 -12.20
CA PHE A 334 -7.87 60.69 -11.10
C PHE A 334 -8.37 59.91 -9.86
N SER A 335 -8.18 60.52 -8.68
CA SER A 335 -8.46 60.04 -7.30
C SER A 335 -7.55 58.91 -6.76
N GLY A 336 -7.10 58.91 -5.49
CA GLY A 336 -7.05 60.02 -4.53
C GLY A 336 -7.31 59.63 -3.06
N ARG A 337 -6.25 59.40 -2.29
CA ARG A 337 -6.06 59.58 -0.82
C ARG A 337 -4.71 58.94 -0.44
N LYS A 338 -3.76 59.68 0.15
CA LYS A 338 -3.61 60.01 1.61
C LYS A 338 -3.45 58.74 2.48
N SER A 339 -2.47 58.64 3.37
CA SER A 339 -1.60 59.68 3.97
C SER A 339 -0.31 59.14 4.61
N SER A 340 0.63 60.06 4.92
CA SER A 340 1.70 60.00 5.95
C SER A 340 2.69 58.82 5.87
N LEU A 341 3.95 59.02 5.45
CA LEU A 341 5.03 59.67 6.23
C LEU A 341 5.11 59.20 7.69
N ALA A 342 6.11 58.38 8.01
CA ALA A 342 7.38 58.88 8.53
C ALA A 342 8.43 57.76 8.48
N SER A 343 9.67 58.11 8.12
CA SER A 343 10.78 57.17 8.02
C SER A 343 12.07 57.83 8.48
N GLU A 344 12.91 57.00 9.11
CA GLU A 344 14.39 57.08 9.21
C GLU A 344 14.98 57.87 10.40
N PRO A 345 16.28 57.63 10.74
CA PRO A 345 16.91 56.31 10.92
C PRO A 345 17.89 56.29 12.12
N SER A 346 18.46 55.11 12.43
CA SER A 346 19.88 55.04 12.83
C SER A 346 20.46 53.63 12.60
N ASP A 347 21.78 53.60 12.40
CA ASP A 347 22.52 52.54 11.70
C ASP A 347 23.23 51.53 12.61
N ASN A 348 23.55 50.37 12.01
CA ASN A 348 24.66 49.43 12.31
C ASN A 348 24.79 48.87 13.75
N ILE A 349 25.00 47.58 13.93
CA ILE A 349 26.31 46.92 13.72
C ILE A 349 26.12 45.39 13.53
N LYS A 350 26.90 44.79 12.63
CA LYS A 350 27.08 43.33 12.43
C LYS A 350 28.07 42.76 13.50
N PRO A 351 28.03 41.48 13.93
CA PRO A 351 28.63 40.43 13.07
C PRO A 351 28.18 38.95 13.22
N THR A 352 28.58 38.18 12.18
CA THR A 352 29.04 36.77 12.14
C THR A 352 28.19 35.59 12.64
N LEU A 353 28.20 34.54 11.80
CA LEU A 353 27.86 33.16 12.15
C LEU A 353 29.02 32.50 12.91
N GLU A 354 28.70 31.58 13.83
CA GLU A 354 29.12 30.16 13.87
C GLU A 354 28.84 29.57 15.26
N GLY A 355 28.77 28.24 15.39
CA GLY A 355 28.92 27.57 16.70
C GLY A 355 27.76 26.68 17.18
N ARG A 356 27.98 25.37 17.00
CA ARG A 356 27.47 24.21 17.76
C ARG A 356 26.53 24.46 18.96
N TRP A 357 25.38 23.78 18.93
CA TRP A 357 24.60 23.44 20.13
C TRP A 357 25.25 22.25 20.86
N HIS A 358 25.50 22.35 22.17
CA HIS A 358 25.92 21.26 23.05
C HIS A 358 24.96 21.17 24.26
N PRO A 359 24.51 19.97 24.68
CA PRO A 359 23.56 19.83 25.78
C PRO A 359 24.25 19.49 27.12
N SER A 360 24.32 20.44 28.04
CA SER A 360 24.60 20.17 29.47
C SER A 360 24.38 21.41 30.34
N ASN A 361 23.41 21.34 31.26
CA ASN A 361 23.15 22.24 32.40
C ASN A 361 22.93 23.74 32.09
N ASP A 362 22.11 24.48 32.84
CA ASP A 362 21.77 24.27 34.25
C ASP A 362 20.27 24.45 34.60
N SER A 363 19.96 24.01 35.81
CA SER A 363 18.80 24.34 36.64
C SER A 363 18.62 25.88 36.78
N SER A 364 17.48 26.46 37.19
CA SER A 364 16.49 26.01 38.17
C SER A 364 15.22 26.90 38.13
N SER A 365 14.18 26.51 38.87
CA SER A 365 13.01 27.33 39.28
C SER A 365 12.03 27.84 38.19
N MET A 366 10.85 27.20 38.12
CA MET A 366 9.56 27.92 38.04
C MET A 366 8.43 27.03 38.57
N GLN A 367 7.60 27.57 39.46
CA GLN A 367 6.57 26.83 40.19
C GLN A 367 5.28 26.65 39.36
N SER A 368 4.69 25.46 39.46
CA SER A 368 3.39 25.13 38.86
C SER A 368 2.22 25.71 39.67
N PRO A 369 1.19 26.32 39.04
CA PRO A 369 -0.03 26.74 39.75
C PRO A 369 -0.91 25.54 40.16
N GLN A 370 -1.43 25.54 41.39
CA GLN A 370 -2.44 24.57 41.84
C GLN A 370 -3.88 25.00 41.44
N PRO A 371 -4.78 24.06 41.08
CA PRO A 371 -6.20 24.33 40.87
C PRO A 371 -6.99 24.39 42.19
N LYS A 372 -8.01 25.27 42.25
CA LYS A 372 -8.88 25.46 43.43
C LYS A 372 -10.04 24.44 43.47
N PRO A 373 -10.53 24.04 44.66
CA PRO A 373 -11.71 23.18 44.80
C PRO A 373 -13.03 23.98 44.84
N HIS A 374 -14.12 23.40 44.36
CA HIS A 374 -15.49 23.88 44.58
C HIS A 374 -16.28 22.88 45.45
N LYS A 375 -16.99 23.39 46.46
CA LYS A 375 -17.94 22.66 47.32
C LYS A 375 -19.38 23.01 46.93
N ALA A 376 -20.31 22.10 47.25
CA ALA A 376 -21.73 22.18 46.90
C ALA A 376 -22.64 22.47 48.12
N GLN A 377 -23.85 22.95 47.85
CA GLN A 377 -25.08 23.03 48.68
C GLN A 377 -26.27 23.20 47.68
N GLY A 378 -27.47 22.65 47.84
CA GLY A 378 -28.04 21.71 48.83
C GLY A 378 -29.45 21.22 48.37
N SER A 379 -29.99 20.16 49.00
CA SER A 379 -31.34 19.56 48.75
C SER A 379 -32.40 20.10 49.77
N PRO A 380 -33.60 19.50 50.08
CA PRO A 380 -34.21 18.16 49.84
C PRO A 380 -35.26 18.19 48.68
N ALA A 381 -36.28 17.32 48.46
CA ALA A 381 -36.87 16.13 49.11
C ALA A 381 -37.61 15.25 48.03
N ASN A 382 -38.29 14.09 48.26
CA ASN A 382 -38.53 13.28 49.47
C ASN A 382 -38.78 11.76 49.18
N ALA A 383 -38.99 11.04 50.28
CA ALA A 383 -39.40 9.66 50.63
C ALA A 383 -40.79 9.10 50.12
N PRO A 384 -41.16 7.81 50.37
CA PRO A 384 -40.34 6.56 50.50
C PRO A 384 -41.03 5.19 50.12
N GLN A 385 -40.36 4.07 50.49
CA GLN A 385 -40.86 2.70 50.84
C GLN A 385 -41.34 1.74 49.72
N ALA A 386 -41.19 0.40 49.80
CA ALA A 386 -40.37 -0.48 50.65
C ALA A 386 -40.25 -1.93 50.09
N GLU A 387 -39.27 -2.68 50.65
CA GLU A 387 -39.19 -4.14 50.92
C GLU A 387 -40.48 -5.01 50.86
N SER A 388 -40.51 -6.34 50.69
CA SER A 388 -39.52 -7.45 50.77
C SER A 388 -40.09 -8.73 50.09
N ASN A 389 -39.30 -9.57 49.38
CA ASN A 389 -38.71 -10.87 49.79
C ASN A 389 -39.61 -12.15 49.69
N GLN A 390 -38.94 -13.29 49.47
CA GLN A 390 -39.33 -14.71 49.63
C GLN A 390 -39.96 -15.54 48.47
N ARG A 391 -39.19 -16.58 48.10
CA ARG A 391 -39.52 -18.02 47.95
C ARG A 391 -40.82 -18.47 47.26
N GLY A 392 -40.69 -19.41 46.31
CA GLY A 392 -41.75 -20.40 46.01
C GLY A 392 -41.47 -21.30 44.80
N LYS A 393 -41.28 -22.61 45.03
CA LYS A 393 -41.39 -23.64 43.97
C LYS A 393 -42.88 -23.94 43.70
N SER A 394 -43.27 -24.26 42.47
CA SER A 394 -44.06 -25.48 42.15
C SER A 394 -44.47 -25.54 40.66
N SER A 395 -44.60 -26.77 40.16
CA SER A 395 -45.19 -27.19 38.89
C SER A 395 -46.72 -27.11 38.83
N THR A 396 -47.29 -26.88 37.63
CA THR A 396 -48.25 -27.75 36.86
C THR A 396 -48.65 -27.00 35.56
N LYS A 397 -48.62 -27.55 34.33
CA LYS A 397 -49.31 -28.68 33.64
C LYS A 397 -50.72 -28.31 33.10
N PHE A 398 -51.06 -28.82 31.90
CA PHE A 398 -52.34 -28.71 31.15
C PHE A 398 -52.66 -27.33 30.51
N ASN A 399 -53.34 -27.20 29.34
CA ASN A 399 -53.67 -28.11 28.22
C ASN A 399 -54.19 -27.27 27.02
N GLY A 400 -54.31 -27.84 25.81
CA GLY A 400 -55.08 -27.22 24.71
C GLY A 400 -54.49 -27.39 23.31
N LYS A 401 -55.05 -28.30 22.52
CA LYS A 401 -54.61 -28.66 21.15
C LYS A 401 -55.63 -28.14 20.09
N PRO A 402 -55.54 -28.47 18.78
CA PRO A 402 -55.55 -27.45 17.71
C PRO A 402 -56.88 -27.39 16.92
N LYS A 403 -56.93 -26.56 15.88
CA LYS A 403 -57.92 -26.71 14.79
C LYS A 403 -57.27 -26.86 13.41
N ASN A 404 -57.87 -27.74 12.63
CA ASN A 404 -57.48 -28.22 11.31
C ASN A 404 -58.74 -28.25 10.42
N ARG A 405 -58.62 -27.89 9.14
CA ARG A 405 -59.53 -28.13 7.99
C ARG A 405 -58.65 -27.81 6.75
N GLY A 406 -58.41 -28.66 5.75
CA GLY A 406 -59.08 -29.88 5.26
C GLY A 406 -60.04 -29.53 4.11
N GLY A 407 -60.05 -30.18 2.93
CA GLY A 407 -59.12 -31.16 2.33
C GLY A 407 -59.72 -31.88 1.10
N LYS A 408 -58.91 -32.73 0.43
CA LYS A 408 -59.29 -34.01 -0.27
C LYS A 408 -60.07 -33.94 -1.64
N PRO A 409 -60.25 -35.05 -2.42
CA PRO A 409 -59.18 -35.77 -3.17
C PRO A 409 -59.58 -36.45 -4.53
N GLY A 410 -58.61 -37.10 -5.22
CA GLY A 410 -58.82 -38.23 -6.17
C GLY A 410 -58.59 -37.94 -7.67
N GLY A 411 -58.12 -38.87 -8.53
CA GLY A 411 -57.53 -40.20 -8.28
C GLY A 411 -57.23 -41.08 -9.53
N ARG A 412 -55.95 -41.47 -9.71
CA ARG A 412 -55.42 -42.77 -10.26
C ARG A 412 -55.73 -43.19 -11.74
N PRO A 413 -55.18 -44.30 -12.32
CA PRO A 413 -54.23 -44.18 -13.45
C PRO A 413 -54.53 -45.05 -14.71
N GLY A 414 -53.70 -44.95 -15.76
CA GLY A 414 -53.73 -45.83 -16.94
C GLY A 414 -52.34 -46.14 -17.54
N GLN A 415 -52.17 -47.35 -18.09
CA GLN A 415 -50.94 -47.86 -18.75
C GLN A 415 -51.09 -47.87 -20.29
N ALA A 416 -49.98 -47.89 -21.05
CA ALA A 416 -49.55 -49.03 -21.87
C ALA A 416 -48.76 -48.70 -23.18
N LYS A 417 -47.68 -49.48 -23.39
CA LYS A 417 -47.11 -50.03 -24.66
C LYS A 417 -46.61 -49.09 -25.78
N GLY A 418 -45.39 -49.36 -26.28
CA GLY A 418 -44.84 -48.79 -27.52
C GLY A 418 -43.34 -49.06 -27.78
N LYS A 419 -42.99 -50.25 -28.28
CA LYS A 419 -41.73 -50.65 -28.94
C LYS A 419 -42.12 -51.56 -30.13
N PRO A 420 -41.37 -51.70 -31.26
CA PRO A 420 -39.95 -52.12 -31.22
C PRO A 420 -39.01 -51.72 -32.41
N ASN A 421 -37.73 -52.15 -32.31
CA ASN A 421 -36.81 -52.58 -33.41
C ASN A 421 -36.29 -51.54 -34.45
N VAL A 422 -35.14 -51.67 -35.14
CA VAL A 422 -33.99 -52.64 -35.16
C VAL A 422 -32.68 -51.86 -35.48
N GLY A 423 -31.50 -52.39 -35.09
CA GLY A 423 -30.20 -52.09 -35.74
C GLY A 423 -29.47 -50.82 -35.25
N GLY A 424 -28.13 -50.73 -35.30
CA GLY A 424 -27.11 -51.68 -35.76
C GLY A 424 -25.76 -51.46 -35.06
N ASN A 425 -24.89 -52.48 -35.11
CA ASN A 425 -23.64 -52.61 -34.35
C ASN A 425 -22.43 -52.01 -35.10
N SER A 426 -21.51 -51.31 -34.43
CA SER A 426 -20.13 -51.07 -34.89
C SER A 426 -19.20 -50.62 -33.76
N LYS A 427 -18.15 -51.41 -33.50
CA LYS A 427 -17.04 -51.13 -32.57
C LYS A 427 -15.85 -50.46 -33.30
N PRO A 428 -14.83 -49.92 -32.59
CA PRO A 428 -13.89 -48.95 -33.15
C PRO A 428 -12.77 -49.55 -34.01
N ARG A 429 -12.15 -48.71 -34.85
CA ARG A 429 -10.91 -49.01 -35.61
C ARG A 429 -9.79 -47.99 -35.35
N ARG A 430 -8.70 -48.51 -34.80
CA ARG A 430 -7.27 -48.16 -34.96
C ARG A 430 -6.51 -49.51 -34.87
N PRO A 431 -5.25 -49.66 -35.32
CA PRO A 431 -4.28 -48.64 -35.72
C PRO A 431 -3.61 -48.95 -37.10
N GLN A 432 -2.34 -48.52 -37.25
CA GLN A 432 -1.39 -48.59 -38.37
C GLN A 432 -1.36 -47.32 -39.25
N THR A 433 -0.19 -46.73 -39.56
CA THR A 433 1.22 -47.05 -39.22
C THR A 433 1.90 -45.88 -38.51
#